data_AF-A0A523X575-F1
#
_entry.id   AF-A0A523X575-F1
#
_cell.length_a   1.000
_cell.length_b   1.000
_cell.length_c   1.000
_cell.angle_alpha   90.00
_cell.angle_beta   90.00
_cell.angle_gamma   90.00
#
_symmetry.space_group_name_H-M   'P 1'
#
loop_
_entity.id
_entity.type
_entity.pdbx_description
1 polymer ?
#
loop_
_entity_poly.entity_id
_entity_poly.type
_entity_poly.pdbx_seq_one_letter_code
_entity_poly.pdbx_strand_id
1 'polypeptide(L)'
;MKNTNRTLQDWSEWQKREADYRKTWSFLGGEVRGFHSGFDFEGEIIVSFTPHLAAGVGTGYIHGELNEEKTEITLEKVLGTYIYVRPTKVSAFPLTLSGYYFFPLKKVIFFIKGGAGIIWAKYIDREGNKKTSATKFAYPQLQRTSAKGSTLFGGLGIMYDMEPGMRFFVEGSARLAKISGFHGENKEGDTGILYFFEEYDPDLDFWQAKNRISADEPSGENIRSMEEATVDFSGFSVKIGIIIKF
;
A
#
# COMPACT_ATOMS: atom_id res chain seq x y z
N MET A 1 5.55 0.37 -4.47
CA MET A 1 5.68 0.22 -3.00
C MET A 1 7.11 -0.06 -2.49
N LYS A 2 8.14 0.55 -3.08
CA LYS A 2 9.54 0.19 -2.82
C LYS A 2 10.00 0.48 -1.38
N ASN A 3 9.71 1.67 -0.86
CA ASN A 3 10.16 2.10 0.48
C ASN A 3 9.51 1.26 1.58
N THR A 4 8.19 1.04 1.52
CA THR A 4 7.48 0.17 2.48
C THR A 4 8.02 -1.26 2.48
N ASN A 5 8.22 -1.87 1.30
CA ASN A 5 8.79 -3.21 1.22
C ASN A 5 10.22 -3.26 1.77
N ARG A 6 11.03 -2.22 1.52
CA ARG A 6 12.38 -2.11 2.05
C ARG A 6 12.39 -2.05 3.59
N THR A 7 11.56 -1.20 4.19
CA THR A 7 11.44 -1.12 5.65
C THR A 7 11.07 -2.46 6.29
N LEU A 8 10.20 -3.24 5.62
CA LEU A 8 9.79 -4.57 6.09
C LEU A 8 10.91 -5.61 5.98
N GLN A 9 11.66 -5.61 4.87
CA GLN A 9 12.80 -6.52 4.67
C GLN A 9 13.93 -6.19 5.65
N ASP A 10 14.31 -4.91 5.76
CA ASP A 10 15.38 -4.47 6.66
C ASP A 10 15.01 -4.73 8.14
N TRP A 11 13.72 -4.67 8.49
CA TRP A 11 13.23 -5.09 9.81
C TRP A 11 13.42 -6.59 10.06
N SER A 12 13.08 -7.44 9.09
CA SER A 12 13.29 -8.89 9.21
C SER A 12 14.77 -9.24 9.35
N GLU A 13 15.61 -8.61 8.53
CA GLU A 13 17.07 -8.83 8.56
C GLU A 13 17.70 -8.32 9.86
N TRP A 14 17.25 -7.17 10.36
CA TRP A 14 17.69 -6.66 11.67
C TRP A 14 17.37 -7.64 12.80
N GLN A 15 16.18 -8.24 12.81
CA GLN A 15 15.80 -9.24 13.83
C GLN A 15 16.65 -10.52 13.78
N LYS A 16 17.02 -10.97 12.57
CA LYS A 16 17.94 -12.11 12.40
C LYS A 16 19.33 -11.76 12.90
N ARG A 17 19.86 -10.60 12.52
CA ARG A 17 21.17 -10.11 12.97
C ARG A 17 21.23 -9.93 14.47
N GLU A 18 20.16 -9.41 15.08
CA GLU A 18 20.09 -9.26 16.53
C GLU A 18 20.13 -10.62 17.23
N ALA A 19 19.45 -11.64 16.67
CA ALA A 19 19.53 -13.00 17.18
C ALA A 19 20.93 -13.59 17.07
N ASP A 20 21.64 -13.37 15.95
CA ASP A 20 23.01 -13.86 15.75
C ASP A 20 24.02 -13.16 16.67
N TYR A 21 23.86 -11.84 16.88
CA TYR A 21 24.72 -11.05 17.76
C TYR A 21 24.53 -11.46 19.23
N ARG A 22 23.27 -11.64 19.66
CA ARG A 22 22.96 -12.08 21.02
C ARG A 22 23.01 -13.59 21.08
N LYS A 23 24.15 -14.16 21.48
CA LYS A 23 24.37 -15.62 21.66
C LYS A 23 23.31 -16.39 22.47
N THR A 24 22.44 -15.71 23.20
CA THR A 24 21.34 -16.29 23.98
C THR A 24 20.00 -16.31 23.24
N TRP A 25 19.97 -15.86 21.99
CA TRP A 25 18.80 -15.82 21.12
C TRP A 25 19.04 -16.74 19.92
N SER A 26 17.95 -17.29 19.38
CA SER A 26 18.00 -18.15 18.18
C SER A 26 16.86 -17.76 17.24
N PHE A 27 17.16 -17.55 15.96
CA PHE A 27 16.12 -17.42 14.94
C PHE A 27 15.54 -18.79 14.59
N LEU A 28 14.25 -18.97 14.85
CA LEU A 28 13.58 -20.27 14.64
C LEU A 28 12.90 -20.38 13.27
N GLY A 29 12.61 -19.24 12.61
CA GLY A 29 11.99 -19.23 11.28
C GLY A 29 10.98 -18.11 11.10
N GLY A 30 10.41 -18.06 9.89
CA GLY A 30 9.45 -17.03 9.46
C GLY A 30 9.98 -16.23 8.27
N GLU A 31 9.06 -15.61 7.53
CA GLU A 31 9.38 -14.82 6.35
C GLU A 31 8.45 -13.60 6.29
N VAL A 32 9.05 -12.42 6.09
CA VAL A 32 8.31 -11.19 5.88
C VAL A 32 8.07 -11.00 4.39
N ARG A 33 6.81 -11.12 3.96
CA ARG A 33 6.43 -10.90 2.57
C ARG A 33 6.31 -9.42 2.26
N GLY A 34 6.67 -9.02 1.04
CA GLY A 34 6.41 -7.68 0.52
C GLY A 34 4.99 -7.51 -0.01
N PHE A 35 4.56 -6.27 -0.20
CA PHE A 35 3.36 -5.93 -0.98
C PHE A 35 3.63 -6.17 -2.47
N HIS A 36 2.89 -7.12 -3.04
CA HIS A 36 2.93 -7.45 -4.47
C HIS A 36 1.56 -7.36 -5.14
N SER A 37 0.48 -7.44 -4.36
CA SER A 37 -0.89 -7.42 -4.86
C SER A 37 -1.83 -6.76 -3.85
N GLY A 38 -2.98 -6.33 -4.34
CA GLY A 38 -4.05 -5.73 -3.56
C GLY A 38 -5.37 -5.80 -4.33
N PHE A 39 -6.42 -5.27 -3.75
CA PHE A 39 -7.74 -5.19 -4.38
C PHE A 39 -8.05 -3.74 -4.76
N ASP A 40 -8.71 -3.56 -5.90
CA ASP A 40 -9.17 -2.28 -6.42
C ASP A 40 -10.64 -2.43 -6.84
N PHE A 41 -11.51 -1.63 -6.24
CA PHE A 41 -12.92 -1.53 -6.60
C PHE A 41 -13.19 -0.14 -7.16
N GLU A 42 -13.89 -0.05 -8.28
CA GLU A 42 -14.18 1.20 -8.97
C GLU A 42 -15.67 1.25 -9.36
N GLY A 43 -16.29 2.42 -9.14
CA GLY A 43 -17.61 2.74 -9.64
C GLY A 43 -17.55 4.08 -10.36
N GLU A 44 -18.21 4.18 -11.50
CA GLU A 44 -18.12 5.36 -12.35
C GLU A 44 -19.45 5.69 -13.01
N ILE A 45 -19.75 6.99 -13.07
CA ILE A 45 -20.87 7.53 -13.84
C ILE A 45 -20.29 8.08 -15.13
N ILE A 46 -20.80 7.61 -16.27
CA ILE A 46 -20.32 7.98 -17.61
C ILE A 46 -21.43 8.69 -18.37
N VAL A 47 -21.11 9.86 -18.93
CA VAL A 47 -22.00 10.62 -19.81
C VAL A 47 -21.45 10.57 -21.23
N SER A 48 -22.23 9.99 -22.14
CA SER A 48 -21.88 9.92 -23.56
C SER A 48 -22.37 11.16 -24.29
N PHE A 49 -21.46 11.87 -24.95
CA PHE A 49 -21.79 13.04 -25.78
C PHE A 49 -22.04 12.64 -27.23
N THR A 50 -21.30 11.63 -27.70
CA THR A 50 -21.44 11.04 -29.03
C THR A 50 -21.30 9.52 -28.93
N PRO A 51 -21.56 8.75 -30.01
CA PRO A 51 -21.28 7.32 -30.02
C PRO A 51 -19.80 6.96 -29.78
N HIS A 52 -18.89 7.92 -29.93
CA HIS A 52 -17.44 7.72 -29.79
C HIS A 52 -16.87 8.40 -28.55
N LEU A 53 -17.50 9.44 -28.02
CA LEU A 53 -16.94 10.26 -26.93
C LEU A 53 -17.83 10.24 -25.70
N ALA A 54 -17.21 10.00 -24.55
CA ALA A 54 -17.83 10.18 -23.25
C ALA A 54 -16.85 10.75 -22.23
N ALA A 55 -17.38 11.29 -21.14
CA ALA A 55 -16.61 11.62 -19.95
C ALA A 55 -17.23 10.93 -18.74
N GLY A 56 -16.41 10.65 -17.73
CA GLY A 56 -16.87 10.03 -16.51
C GLY A 56 -16.33 10.69 -15.24
N VAL A 57 -17.08 10.51 -14.16
CA VAL A 57 -16.68 10.82 -12.79
C VAL A 57 -16.68 9.50 -12.03
N GLY A 58 -15.49 9.08 -11.58
CA GLY A 58 -15.27 7.80 -10.93
C GLY A 58 -14.85 7.97 -9.47
N THR A 59 -15.17 6.96 -8.68
CA THR A 59 -14.62 6.78 -7.33
C THR A 59 -14.28 5.31 -7.11
N GLY A 60 -13.50 5.02 -6.07
CA GLY A 60 -13.12 3.66 -5.79
C GLY A 60 -12.56 3.43 -4.40
N TYR A 61 -12.06 2.22 -4.20
CA TYR A 61 -11.35 1.81 -3.00
C TYR A 61 -10.19 0.88 -3.36
N ILE A 62 -8.98 1.32 -3.03
CA ILE A 62 -7.76 0.55 -3.18
C ILE A 62 -7.37 0.02 -1.80
N HIS A 63 -7.02 -1.25 -1.71
CA HIS A 63 -6.62 -1.86 -0.44
C HIS A 63 -5.51 -2.89 -0.63
N GLY A 64 -4.47 -2.76 0.19
CA GLY A 64 -3.40 -3.75 0.35
C GLY A 64 -3.14 -3.99 1.84
N GLU A 65 -2.95 -5.26 2.21
CA GLU A 65 -2.68 -5.63 3.60
C GLU A 65 -1.69 -6.80 3.69
N LEU A 66 -0.69 -6.61 4.54
CA LEU A 66 0.14 -7.66 5.08
C LEU A 66 -0.32 -7.90 6.52
N ASN A 67 -0.96 -9.05 6.73
CA ASN A 67 -1.44 -9.45 8.06
C ASN A 67 -0.28 -10.00 8.91
N GLU A 68 -0.60 -10.34 10.16
CA GLU A 68 0.34 -10.92 11.12
C GLU A 68 1.07 -12.14 10.52
N GLU A 69 0.33 -13.09 9.94
CA GLU A 69 0.88 -14.32 9.34
C GLU A 69 1.88 -14.06 8.20
N LYS A 70 1.68 -13.01 7.39
CA LYS A 70 2.57 -12.66 6.27
C LYS A 70 3.82 -11.89 6.69
N THR A 71 3.92 -11.53 7.97
CA THR A 71 5.02 -10.72 8.53
C THR A 71 5.61 -11.37 9.77
N GLU A 72 5.34 -12.65 9.96
CA GLU A 72 5.71 -13.38 11.16
C GLU A 72 7.16 -13.84 11.12
N ILE A 73 7.85 -13.60 12.24
CA ILE A 73 9.16 -14.18 12.55
C ILE A 73 9.14 -14.72 13.98
N THR A 74 9.85 -15.82 14.21
CA THR A 74 9.92 -16.49 15.50
C THR A 74 11.35 -16.47 16.02
N LEU A 75 11.50 -16.00 17.26
CA LEU A 75 12.78 -15.93 17.97
C LEU A 75 12.69 -16.68 19.29
N GLU A 76 13.65 -17.55 19.56
CA GLU A 76 13.91 -18.05 20.91
C GLU A 76 14.75 -17.04 21.68
N LYS A 77 14.35 -16.76 22.93
CA LYS A 77 15.10 -15.89 23.85
C LYS A 77 15.21 -16.59 25.20
N VAL A 78 16.05 -16.06 26.09
CA VAL A 78 16.26 -16.58 27.46
C VAL A 78 14.95 -16.86 28.23
N LEU A 79 13.92 -16.03 28.02
CA LEU A 79 12.64 -16.12 28.73
C LEU A 79 11.54 -16.86 27.94
N GLY A 80 11.92 -17.58 26.89
CA GLY A 80 11.04 -18.39 26.03
C GLY A 80 10.97 -17.91 24.59
N THR A 81 10.11 -18.57 23.81
CA THR A 81 9.90 -18.29 22.39
C THR A 81 8.91 -17.15 22.18
N TYR A 82 9.30 -16.19 21.35
CA TYR A 82 8.50 -15.04 20.96
C TYR A 82 8.23 -15.05 19.47
N ILE A 83 7.04 -14.60 19.12
CA ILE A 83 6.60 -14.33 17.75
C ILE A 83 6.54 -12.82 17.60
N TYR A 84 7.23 -12.30 16.59
CA TYR A 84 7.20 -10.91 16.18
C TYR A 84 6.48 -10.79 14.85
N VAL A 85 5.71 -9.71 14.70
CA VAL A 85 4.91 -9.43 13.51
C VAL A 85 5.00 -7.95 13.17
N ARG A 86 4.90 -7.62 11.89
CA ARG A 86 4.85 -6.22 11.44
C ARG A 86 3.72 -5.96 10.45
N PRO A 87 2.45 -6.14 10.86
CA PRO A 87 1.34 -5.99 9.95
C PRO A 87 1.25 -4.56 9.44
N THR A 88 1.19 -4.43 8.11
CA THR A 88 1.14 -3.14 7.42
C THR A 88 -0.10 -3.10 6.54
N LYS A 89 -0.80 -1.97 6.56
CA LYS A 89 -2.02 -1.75 5.79
C LYS A 89 -1.94 -0.44 5.03
N VAL A 90 -2.26 -0.52 3.75
CA VAL A 90 -2.42 0.63 2.85
C VAL A 90 -3.83 0.62 2.29
N SER A 91 -4.45 1.79 2.27
CA SER A 91 -5.75 1.95 1.62
C SER A 91 -5.88 3.33 1.01
N ALA A 92 -6.64 3.45 -0.07
CA ALA A 92 -6.88 4.75 -0.67
C ALA A 92 -8.24 4.86 -1.33
N PHE A 93 -8.77 6.08 -1.34
CA PHE A 93 -10.01 6.46 -2.01
C PHE A 93 -9.68 7.43 -3.14
N PRO A 94 -9.70 7.01 -4.42
CA PRO A 94 -9.58 7.91 -5.54
C PRO A 94 -10.92 8.58 -5.88
N LEU A 95 -10.87 9.84 -6.29
CA LEU A 95 -11.93 10.55 -7.01
C LEU A 95 -11.34 11.02 -8.34
N THR A 96 -11.88 10.52 -9.44
CA THR A 96 -11.29 10.65 -10.77
C THR A 96 -12.23 11.28 -11.78
N LEU A 97 -11.64 11.98 -12.73
CA LEU A 97 -12.26 12.40 -13.97
C LEU A 97 -11.64 11.62 -15.11
N SER A 98 -12.47 11.15 -16.04
CA SER A 98 -12.04 10.33 -17.17
C SER A 98 -12.61 10.87 -18.49
N GLY A 99 -11.85 10.66 -19.55
CA GLY A 99 -12.31 10.76 -20.93
C GLY A 99 -12.28 9.39 -21.59
N TYR A 100 -13.26 9.13 -22.44
CA TYR A 100 -13.43 7.88 -23.17
C TYR A 100 -13.46 8.13 -24.67
N TYR A 101 -12.80 7.24 -25.41
CA TYR A 101 -12.99 7.08 -26.84
C TYR A 101 -13.41 5.65 -27.17
N PHE A 102 -14.56 5.50 -27.82
CA PHE A 102 -15.16 4.21 -28.19
C PHE A 102 -14.99 3.93 -29.68
N PHE A 103 -14.69 2.68 -30.02
CA PHE A 103 -14.65 2.15 -31.38
C PHE A 103 -15.76 1.07 -31.51
N PRO A 104 -16.97 1.45 -31.92
CA PRO A 104 -18.09 0.52 -32.00
C PRO A 104 -17.96 -0.44 -33.19
N LEU A 105 -18.00 -1.75 -32.93
CA LEU A 105 -17.97 -2.84 -33.92
C LEU A 105 -19.13 -3.82 -33.68
N LYS A 106 -20.33 -3.42 -34.12
CA LYS A 106 -21.59 -4.17 -33.91
C LYS A 106 -21.84 -4.43 -32.41
N LYS A 107 -21.70 -5.68 -31.95
CA LYS A 107 -21.93 -6.09 -30.55
C LYS A 107 -20.71 -5.92 -29.65
N VAL A 108 -19.53 -5.70 -30.25
CA VAL A 108 -18.27 -5.53 -29.54
C VAL A 108 -17.85 -4.07 -29.67
N ILE A 109 -17.43 -3.44 -28.58
CA ILE A 109 -16.99 -2.05 -28.59
C ILE A 109 -15.64 -2.00 -27.91
N PHE A 110 -14.60 -1.62 -28.65
CA PHE A 110 -13.31 -1.33 -28.03
C PHE A 110 -13.34 0.07 -27.44
N PHE A 111 -12.59 0.27 -26.36
CA PHE A 111 -12.46 1.59 -25.78
C PHE A 111 -11.05 1.83 -25.26
N ILE A 112 -10.69 3.10 -25.29
CA ILE A 112 -9.56 3.66 -24.55
C ILE A 112 -10.12 4.69 -23.58
N LYS A 113 -9.56 4.71 -22.37
CA LYS A 113 -9.85 5.71 -21.36
C LYS A 113 -8.58 6.28 -20.76
N GLY A 114 -8.65 7.52 -20.33
CA GLY A 114 -7.57 8.19 -19.64
C GLY A 114 -8.12 9.27 -18.73
N GLY A 115 -7.40 9.56 -17.66
CA GLY A 115 -7.88 10.51 -16.69
C GLY A 115 -6.90 10.86 -15.59
N ALA A 116 -7.37 11.77 -14.75
CA ALA A 116 -6.65 12.27 -13.60
C ALA A 116 -7.60 12.43 -12.43
N GLY A 117 -7.06 12.49 -11.23
CA GLY A 117 -7.87 12.65 -10.03
C GLY A 117 -7.07 13.00 -8.80
N ILE A 118 -7.82 13.07 -7.70
CA ILE A 118 -7.29 13.20 -6.36
C ILE A 118 -7.43 11.86 -5.67
N ILE A 119 -6.49 11.52 -4.80
CA ILE A 119 -6.51 10.30 -4.01
C ILE A 119 -6.23 10.62 -2.55
N TRP A 120 -7.07 10.10 -1.65
CA TRP A 120 -6.86 10.15 -0.21
C TRP A 120 -6.34 8.81 0.26
N ALA A 121 -5.14 8.78 0.80
CA ALA A 121 -4.45 7.58 1.24
C ALA A 121 -4.40 7.49 2.77
N LYS A 122 -4.42 6.26 3.27
CA LYS A 122 -4.13 5.91 4.66
C LYS A 122 -3.03 4.86 4.69
N TYR A 123 -2.10 5.03 5.61
CA TYR A 123 -1.03 4.10 5.90
C TYR A 123 -1.03 3.77 7.38
N ILE A 124 -1.06 2.48 7.70
CA ILE A 124 -1.02 1.96 9.06
C ILE A 124 0.13 0.95 9.14
N ASP A 125 1.06 1.19 10.04
CA ASP A 125 2.17 0.28 10.36
C ASP A 125 2.11 -0.06 11.85
N ARG A 126 2.38 -1.31 12.16
CA ARG A 126 2.28 -1.87 13.50
C ARG A 126 3.41 -2.83 13.69
N GLU A 127 4.13 -2.72 14.80
CA GLU A 127 5.02 -3.78 15.25
C GLU A 127 4.41 -4.44 16.47
N GLY A 128 4.31 -5.76 16.42
CA GLY A 128 3.71 -6.57 17.46
C GLY A 128 4.63 -7.70 17.89
N ASN A 129 4.48 -8.11 19.15
CA ASN A 129 5.15 -9.29 19.68
C ASN A 129 4.26 -10.03 20.68
N LYS A 130 4.42 -11.35 20.77
CA LYS A 130 3.81 -12.20 21.79
C LYS A 130 4.72 -13.36 22.16
N LYS A 131 4.53 -13.93 23.34
CA LYS A 131 5.05 -15.28 23.63
C LYS A 131 4.21 -16.32 22.88
N THR A 132 4.81 -17.44 22.51
CA THR A 132 4.07 -18.57 21.91
C THR A 132 2.94 -19.10 22.79
N SER A 133 3.08 -18.97 24.11
CA SER A 133 2.05 -19.33 25.09
C SER A 133 0.91 -18.31 25.23
N ALA A 134 1.03 -17.13 24.61
CA ALA A 134 0.03 -16.06 24.69
C ALA A 134 -0.91 -16.07 23.47
N THR A 135 -2.17 -15.70 23.70
CA THR A 135 -3.21 -15.70 22.65
C THR A 135 -3.29 -14.39 21.88
N LYS A 136 -2.75 -13.29 22.40
CA LYS A 136 -2.84 -11.94 21.80
C LYS A 136 -1.46 -11.30 21.63
N PHE A 137 -1.30 -10.57 20.55
CA PHE A 137 -0.14 -9.70 20.32
C PHE A 137 -0.23 -8.41 21.14
N ALA A 138 0.88 -8.07 21.79
CA ALA A 138 1.11 -6.71 22.25
C ALA A 138 1.67 -5.91 21.07
N TYR A 139 1.20 -4.68 20.90
CA TYR A 139 1.63 -3.80 19.81
C TYR A 139 2.35 -2.59 20.38
N PRO A 140 3.65 -2.69 20.69
CA PRO A 140 4.42 -1.57 21.22
C PRO A 140 4.49 -0.41 20.22
N GLN A 141 4.58 -0.67 18.92
CA GLN A 141 4.59 0.36 17.89
C GLN A 141 3.31 0.35 17.08
N LEU A 142 2.71 1.51 16.88
CA LEU A 142 1.56 1.73 16.02
C LEU A 142 1.69 3.12 15.42
N GLN A 143 1.58 3.21 14.11
CA GLN A 143 1.61 4.47 13.36
C GLN A 143 0.37 4.53 12.49
N ARG A 144 -0.41 5.61 12.60
CA ARG A 144 -1.61 5.83 11.79
C ARG A 144 -1.48 7.16 11.07
N THR A 145 -1.43 7.11 9.76
CA THR A 145 -1.19 8.30 8.95
C THR A 145 -2.12 8.37 7.76
N SER A 146 -2.31 9.59 7.26
CA SER A 146 -3.09 9.85 6.06
C SER A 146 -2.43 10.94 5.21
N ALA A 147 -2.65 10.86 3.91
CA ALA A 147 -2.13 11.81 2.95
C ALA A 147 -3.15 12.05 1.83
N LYS A 148 -2.95 13.12 1.09
CA LYS A 148 -3.68 13.43 -0.14
C LYS A 148 -2.67 13.64 -1.25
N GLY A 149 -2.97 13.14 -2.44
CA GLY A 149 -2.16 13.45 -3.62
C GLY A 149 -2.98 13.36 -4.90
N SER A 150 -2.27 13.36 -6.02
CA SER A 150 -2.85 13.20 -7.35
C SER A 150 -2.68 11.78 -7.87
N THR A 151 -3.56 11.38 -8.78
CA THR A 151 -3.49 10.11 -9.50
C THR A 151 -3.69 10.36 -11.00
N LEU A 152 -2.94 9.65 -11.83
CA LEU A 152 -3.14 9.56 -13.27
C LEU A 152 -3.43 8.11 -13.64
N PHE A 153 -4.31 7.89 -14.60
CA PHE A 153 -4.62 6.55 -15.06
C PHE A 153 -4.94 6.52 -16.55
N GLY A 154 -4.75 5.35 -17.13
CA GLY A 154 -5.12 5.04 -18.50
C GLY A 154 -5.51 3.58 -18.60
N GLY A 155 -6.42 3.26 -19.51
CA GLY A 155 -6.90 1.91 -19.70
C GLY A 155 -7.39 1.68 -21.11
N LEU A 156 -7.37 0.42 -21.49
CA LEU A 156 -7.95 -0.07 -22.73
C LEU A 156 -8.85 -1.27 -22.40
N GLY A 157 -9.95 -1.39 -23.11
CA GLY A 157 -10.88 -2.45 -22.81
C GLY A 157 -11.81 -2.77 -23.97
N ILE A 158 -12.59 -3.80 -23.73
CA ILE A 158 -13.59 -4.32 -24.64
C ILE A 158 -14.90 -4.37 -23.88
N MET A 159 -15.96 -3.84 -24.47
CA MET A 159 -17.32 -4.02 -24.02
C MET A 159 -18.08 -4.94 -24.97
N TYR A 160 -18.99 -5.72 -24.40
CA TYR A 160 -19.93 -6.56 -25.14
C TYR A 160 -21.36 -6.16 -24.79
N ASP A 161 -22.15 -5.82 -25.81
CA ASP A 161 -23.59 -5.56 -25.66
C ASP A 161 -24.30 -6.91 -25.41
N MET A 162 -24.80 -7.11 -24.18
CA MET A 162 -25.50 -8.34 -23.79
C MET A 162 -26.99 -8.23 -24.13
N GLU A 163 -27.68 -7.32 -23.46
CA GLU A 163 -29.12 -7.06 -23.58
C GLU A 163 -29.34 -5.54 -23.69
N PRO A 164 -30.53 -5.09 -24.16
CA PRO A 164 -30.87 -3.68 -24.11
C PRO A 164 -30.73 -3.15 -22.67
N GLY A 165 -29.84 -2.17 -22.48
CA GLY A 165 -29.59 -1.56 -21.16
C GLY A 165 -28.38 -2.09 -20.39
N MET A 166 -27.74 -3.18 -20.83
CA MET A 166 -26.61 -3.77 -20.10
C MET A 166 -25.42 -4.12 -21.01
N ARG A 167 -24.22 -3.72 -20.58
CA ARG A 167 -22.95 -4.11 -21.22
C ARG A 167 -22.05 -4.78 -20.20
N PHE A 168 -21.36 -5.83 -20.64
CA PHE A 168 -20.23 -6.38 -19.91
C PHE A 168 -18.94 -5.74 -20.41
N PHE A 169 -17.93 -5.58 -19.55
CA PHE A 169 -16.62 -5.11 -19.97
C PHE A 169 -15.47 -5.83 -19.29
N VAL A 170 -14.35 -5.89 -20.01
CA VAL A 170 -13.03 -6.25 -19.50
C VAL A 170 -12.08 -5.13 -19.86
N GLU A 171 -11.29 -4.67 -18.88
CA GLU A 171 -10.37 -3.55 -19.01
C GLU A 171 -9.00 -3.91 -18.43
N GLY A 172 -7.95 -3.67 -19.20
CA GLY A 172 -6.59 -3.56 -18.68
C GLY A 172 -6.32 -2.09 -18.36
N SER A 173 -5.90 -1.81 -17.13
CA SER A 173 -5.71 -0.46 -16.61
C SER A 173 -4.33 -0.29 -15.97
N ALA A 174 -3.77 0.90 -16.09
CA ALA A 174 -2.55 1.32 -15.42
C ALA A 174 -2.80 2.62 -14.66
N ARG A 175 -2.24 2.71 -13.46
CA ARG A 175 -2.33 3.89 -12.58
C ARG A 175 -0.94 4.33 -12.13
N LEU A 176 -0.75 5.64 -12.06
CA LEU A 176 0.40 6.29 -11.44
C LEU A 176 -0.10 7.12 -10.25
N ALA A 177 0.30 6.73 -9.05
CA ALA A 177 -0.15 7.37 -7.80
C ALA A 177 0.92 7.18 -6.71
N LYS A 178 1.91 8.09 -6.68
CA LYS A 178 2.91 8.17 -5.60
C LYS A 178 2.50 9.28 -4.65
N ILE A 179 2.30 8.94 -3.38
CA ILE A 179 1.77 9.84 -2.38
C ILE A 179 2.81 10.00 -1.27
N SER A 180 3.15 11.23 -0.92
CA SER A 180 4.00 11.61 0.22
C SER A 180 3.20 12.54 1.14
N GLY A 181 3.84 13.15 2.14
CA GLY A 181 3.16 14.06 3.08
C GLY A 181 2.19 13.34 4.01
N PHE A 182 2.48 12.08 4.38
CA PHE A 182 1.68 11.34 5.34
C PHE A 182 1.79 11.96 6.72
N HIS A 183 0.69 12.51 7.22
CA HIS A 183 0.60 13.08 8.56
C HIS A 183 -0.28 12.20 9.47
N GLY A 184 0.09 12.10 10.74
CA GLY A 184 -0.70 11.35 11.71
C GLY A 184 -0.05 11.23 13.07
N GLU A 185 -0.38 10.16 13.79
CA GLU A 185 -0.05 9.97 15.19
C GLU A 185 0.50 8.55 15.44
N ASN A 186 1.49 8.44 16.34
CA ASN A 186 1.99 7.16 16.84
C ASN A 186 1.15 6.64 18.03
N LYS A 187 1.64 5.62 18.75
CA LYS A 187 0.90 5.05 19.89
C LYS A 187 1.01 5.92 21.14
N GLU A 188 2.14 6.61 21.26
CA GLU A 188 2.52 7.47 22.37
C GLU A 188 1.80 8.83 22.34
N GLY A 189 1.16 9.17 21.22
CA GLY A 189 0.45 10.43 21.02
C GLY A 189 1.26 11.49 20.29
N ASP A 190 2.47 11.15 19.84
CA ASP A 190 3.30 12.06 19.05
C ASP A 190 2.69 12.22 17.66
N THR A 191 2.53 13.47 17.24
CA THR A 191 1.98 13.84 15.94
C THR A 191 3.07 14.38 15.03
N GLY A 192 2.94 14.14 13.73
CA GLY A 192 3.96 14.60 12.79
C GLY A 192 3.86 13.99 11.41
N ILE A 193 4.91 14.20 10.63
CA ILE A 193 5.06 13.63 9.28
C ILE A 193 5.71 12.25 9.41
N LEU A 194 5.25 11.30 8.60
CA LEU A 194 5.89 10.01 8.43
C LEU A 194 7.14 10.18 7.57
N TYR A 195 8.30 9.99 8.16
CA TYR A 195 9.58 10.01 7.45
C TYR A 195 10.06 8.59 7.15
N PHE A 196 10.73 8.45 6.01
CA PHE A 196 11.56 7.31 5.65
C PHE A 196 13.03 7.71 5.79
N PHE A 197 13.82 6.89 6.47
CA PHE A 197 15.27 7.10 6.62
C PHE A 197 15.96 5.79 6.93
N GLU A 198 17.29 5.77 6.80
CA GLU A 198 18.12 4.69 7.29
C GLU A 198 18.77 5.12 8.62
N GLU A 199 18.65 4.27 9.64
CA GLU A 199 19.29 4.46 10.93
C GLU A 199 20.38 3.40 11.12
N TYR A 200 21.58 3.82 11.54
CA TYR A 200 22.69 2.91 11.81
C TYR A 200 22.58 2.30 13.20
N ASP A 201 22.64 0.98 13.25
CA ASP A 201 22.79 0.20 14.46
C ASP A 201 24.28 -0.18 14.63
N PRO A 202 25.00 0.43 15.59
CA PRO A 202 26.43 0.19 15.80
C PRO A 202 26.73 -1.17 16.42
N ASP A 203 25.79 -1.79 17.14
CA ASP A 203 25.98 -3.13 17.72
C ASP A 203 25.99 -4.19 16.60
N LEU A 204 25.20 -3.96 15.55
CA LEU A 204 25.02 -4.89 14.43
C LEU A 204 25.82 -4.50 13.17
N ASP A 205 26.49 -3.35 13.19
CA ASP A 205 27.11 -2.71 12.02
C ASP A 205 26.15 -2.72 10.80
N PHE A 206 24.93 -2.23 11.02
CA PHE A 206 23.84 -2.36 10.05
C PHE A 206 23.03 -1.08 9.90
N TRP A 207 22.83 -0.65 8.65
CA TRP A 207 21.91 0.44 8.32
C TRP A 207 20.52 -0.14 8.06
N GLN A 208 19.57 0.22 8.92
CA GLN A 208 18.20 -0.26 8.85
C GLN A 208 17.27 0.82 8.31
N ALA A 209 16.53 0.53 7.23
CA ALA A 209 15.45 1.40 6.79
C ALA A 209 14.28 1.42 7.80
N LYS A 210 13.81 2.61 8.16
CA LYS A 210 12.71 2.84 9.09
C LYS A 210 11.68 3.80 8.51
N ASN A 211 10.43 3.59 8.90
CA ASN A 211 9.36 4.58 8.76
C ASN A 211 8.99 5.03 10.18
N ARG A 212 9.06 6.33 10.46
CA ARG A 212 8.71 6.88 11.77
C ARG A 212 8.00 8.22 11.65
N ILE A 213 6.91 8.39 12.39
CA ILE A 213 6.26 9.68 12.60
C ILE A 213 7.16 10.54 13.49
N SER A 214 7.43 11.77 13.06
CA SER A 214 8.15 12.75 13.86
C SER A 214 7.66 14.17 13.57
N ALA A 215 7.66 15.01 14.61
CA ALA A 215 7.31 16.42 14.49
C ALA A 215 8.37 17.18 13.68
N ASP A 216 9.64 16.87 13.95
CA ASP A 216 10.80 17.43 13.26
C ASP A 216 11.46 16.40 12.34
N GLU A 217 12.18 16.89 11.34
CA GLU A 217 12.95 16.06 10.43
C GLU A 217 14.02 15.24 11.20
N PRO A 218 14.01 13.90 11.12
CA PRO A 218 15.03 13.08 11.78
C PRO A 218 16.42 13.40 11.24
N SER A 219 17.36 13.76 12.12
CA SER A 219 18.73 14.09 11.77
C SER A 219 19.73 13.59 12.82
N GLY A 220 20.98 13.38 12.42
CA GLY A 220 22.05 12.90 13.30
C GLY A 220 23.14 12.12 12.54
N GLU A 221 24.25 11.83 13.21
CA GLU A 221 25.40 11.12 12.62
C GLU A 221 25.05 9.69 12.18
N ASN A 222 24.06 9.08 12.82
CA ASN A 222 23.57 7.73 12.53
C ASN A 222 22.32 7.71 11.63
N ILE A 223 21.99 8.83 10.98
CA ILE A 223 20.82 8.94 10.11
C ILE A 223 21.28 9.34 8.70
N ARG A 224 20.74 8.65 7.69
CA ARG A 224 20.96 9.02 6.28
C ARG A 224 19.73 8.72 5.42
N SER A 225 19.78 9.16 4.17
CA SER A 225 18.71 8.91 3.19
C SER A 225 17.33 9.37 3.67
N MET A 226 17.29 10.50 4.39
CA MET A 226 16.08 11.07 4.96
C MET A 226 15.19 11.64 3.85
N GLU A 227 13.93 11.24 3.83
CA GLU A 227 12.87 11.81 3.01
C GLU A 227 11.50 11.62 3.66
N GLU A 228 10.49 12.35 3.21
CA GLU A 228 9.10 12.01 3.56
C GLU A 228 8.75 10.61 3.02
N ALA A 229 8.10 9.80 3.85
CA ALA A 229 7.69 8.47 3.44
C ALA A 229 6.70 8.55 2.27
N THR A 230 7.08 7.90 1.17
CA THR A 230 6.26 7.81 -0.03
C THR A 230 5.63 6.43 -0.14
N VAL A 231 4.29 6.38 -0.19
CA VAL A 231 3.52 5.18 -0.49
C VAL A 231 3.09 5.23 -1.95
N ASP A 232 3.40 4.15 -2.66
CA ASP A 232 3.21 4.06 -4.11
C ASP A 232 2.05 3.11 -4.43
N PHE A 233 0.92 3.70 -4.80
CA PHE A 233 -0.31 3.05 -5.26
C PHE A 233 -0.35 2.87 -6.78
N SER A 234 0.78 3.06 -7.47
CA SER A 234 0.89 2.81 -8.90
C SER A 234 0.87 1.31 -9.18
N GLY A 235 0.35 0.93 -10.33
CA GLY A 235 0.32 -0.47 -10.74
C GLY A 235 -0.57 -0.73 -11.95
N PHE A 236 -0.65 -2.01 -12.29
CA PHE A 236 -1.54 -2.54 -13.32
C PHE A 236 -2.70 -3.29 -12.68
N SER A 237 -3.88 -3.15 -13.26
CA SER A 237 -5.07 -3.88 -12.85
C SER A 237 -5.81 -4.44 -14.06
N VAL A 238 -6.47 -5.57 -13.85
CA VAL A 238 -7.47 -6.09 -14.76
C VAL A 238 -8.82 -5.91 -14.08
N LYS A 239 -9.74 -5.22 -14.74
CA LYS A 239 -11.09 -4.98 -14.25
C LYS A 239 -12.08 -5.73 -15.10
N ILE A 240 -13.08 -6.29 -14.44
CA ILE A 240 -14.21 -6.96 -15.07
C ILE A 240 -15.46 -6.36 -14.43
N GLY A 241 -16.45 -5.99 -15.24
CA GLY A 241 -17.63 -5.34 -14.70
C GLY A 241 -18.79 -5.23 -15.67
N ILE A 242 -19.81 -4.50 -15.23
CA ILE A 242 -21.06 -4.28 -15.94
C ILE A 242 -21.32 -2.77 -16.02
N ILE A 243 -21.81 -2.30 -17.16
CA ILE A 243 -22.34 -0.96 -17.35
C ILE A 243 -23.85 -1.07 -17.53
N ILE A 244 -24.58 -0.35 -16.67
CA ILE A 244 -26.03 -0.19 -16.77
C ILE A 244 -26.29 1.14 -17.48
N LYS A 245 -27.05 1.09 -18.59
CA LYS A 245 -27.49 2.28 -19.29
C LYS A 245 -28.86 2.69 -18.77
N PHE A 246 -29.00 3.97 -18.50
CA PHE A 246 -30.27 4.63 -18.16
C PHE A 246 -30.72 5.50 -19.33
#